data_AF-A0A9X0QHE8-F1
#
_entry.id   AF-A0A9X0QHE8-F1
#
_cell.length_a   1.000
_cell.length_b   1.000
_cell.length_c   1.000
_cell.angle_alpha   90.00
_cell.angle_beta   90.00
_cell.angle_gamma   90.00
#
_symmetry.space_group_name_H-M   'P 1'
#
loop_
_entity.id
_entity.type
_entity.pdbx_description
1 polymer ?
#
loop_
_entity_poly.entity_id
_entity_poly.type
_entity_poly.pdbx_seq_one_letter_code
_entity_poly.pdbx_strand_id
1 'polypeptide(L)'
;MNKFTNSLLRSEDKHPSDEQMVAFINGELTLRKHAAVAHHLDGCWRCLAKKKQMEETVFALVGRRERRLRPHLPPSTGAEGRLVALLNEQSIREEQPSQNSLIYGLRSLLPSTMNPVLASIFVVTLASITLFFIWKQAAPSLSASDLLGKAMANEQALAERAQPGVVYQKLVMRRGAHSIERTVYSDLQRKRVAKAQHLDAAATAMKQAVEAGGVSWDEPLSAIDYNRWRESQHSATDRVKSAGDGLVSVVTSVRYGPIRQESLTMRTSDLHPVRRTIETRSQDTVEIAELSYTELKWSEANEALWEPLSPMLHEEGEPTLNLPKRSLLTDEQLDVAELEARLVLNKLNADANEQIEIKRSRNAVHVEGIVDTTERQHALNLGLRQVAHVVPSILSLEELNARRNAGSGTASIRESAVAAQPAPLEEFFHENSKSSEEMGRVSNQLLSLSLEIQREGNALTELNRRFHGNDELDPLGRSALTQLLTNHSSLLRAAVRSEIEILQSFSLVPEQSTEDGHTITSAAAGLTEQSTRNVSLCRELISSSESSPRTAQSIASEMAKTLHLLSRDPVLLALEPNSSH
;
A
#
# COMPACT_ATOMS: atom_id res chain seq x y z
N MET A 1 3.15 44.06 -41.54
CA MET A 1 3.58 44.12 -40.13
C MET A 1 3.13 45.46 -39.54
N ASN A 2 2.82 45.55 -38.23
CA ASN A 2 2.21 46.69 -37.49
C ASN A 2 0.68 46.67 -37.24
N LYS A 3 0.08 45.50 -36.97
CA LYS A 3 -1.21 45.44 -36.24
C LYS A 3 -1.24 44.50 -35.03
N PHE A 4 -0.22 43.64 -34.85
CA PHE A 4 -0.15 42.73 -33.71
C PHE A 4 0.60 43.29 -32.48
N THR A 5 1.38 44.35 -32.63
CA THR A 5 2.17 44.92 -31.53
C THR A 5 1.46 46.02 -30.73
N ASN A 6 0.29 46.49 -31.16
CA ASN A 6 -0.49 47.53 -30.47
C ASN A 6 -1.61 47.00 -29.56
N SER A 7 -1.78 45.67 -29.45
CA SER A 7 -2.77 45.04 -28.57
C SER A 7 -2.25 44.79 -27.14
N LEU A 8 -0.96 44.96 -26.88
CA LEU A 8 -0.33 44.61 -25.60
C LEU A 8 0.10 45.83 -24.77
N LEU A 9 -0.16 47.06 -25.23
CA LEU A 9 0.33 48.29 -24.58
C LEU A 9 -0.75 49.38 -24.48
N ARG A 10 -1.99 49.01 -24.15
CA ARG A 10 -3.02 49.99 -23.78
C ARG A 10 -4.15 49.40 -22.91
N SER A 11 -3.85 49.13 -21.65
CA SER A 11 -4.82 49.37 -20.57
C SER A 11 -4.06 49.86 -19.34
N GLU A 12 -4.06 51.17 -19.15
CA GLU A 12 -3.67 51.83 -17.91
C GLU A 12 -4.33 51.17 -16.69
N ASP A 13 -3.61 51.18 -15.56
CA ASP A 13 -3.86 50.56 -14.27
C ASP A 13 -5.26 50.84 -13.65
N LYS A 14 -6.33 50.29 -14.21
CA LYS A 14 -7.65 50.30 -13.58
C LYS A 14 -7.81 49.10 -12.65
N HIS A 15 -7.33 49.26 -11.42
CA HIS A 15 -7.68 48.35 -10.33
C HIS A 15 -9.18 48.45 -9.99
N PRO A 16 -9.84 47.35 -9.60
CA PRO A 16 -11.17 47.38 -9.02
C PRO A 16 -11.22 48.32 -7.81
N SER A 17 -12.26 49.14 -7.74
CA SER A 17 -12.52 49.98 -6.56
C SER A 17 -12.85 49.13 -5.33
N ASP A 18 -12.71 49.70 -4.15
CA ASP A 18 -12.97 48.98 -2.88
C ASP A 18 -14.43 48.56 -2.76
N GLU A 19 -15.36 49.38 -3.25
CA GLU A 19 -16.78 49.05 -3.34
C GLU A 19 -17.03 47.83 -4.23
N GLN A 20 -16.35 47.75 -5.39
CA GLN A 20 -16.42 46.58 -6.26
C GLN A 20 -15.81 45.34 -5.61
N MET A 21 -14.74 45.50 -4.82
CA MET A 21 -14.11 44.39 -4.11
C MET A 21 -15.01 43.83 -3.00
N VAL A 22 -15.66 44.70 -2.23
CA VAL A 22 -16.62 44.28 -1.19
C VAL A 22 -17.85 43.64 -1.81
N ALA A 23 -18.41 44.24 -2.88
CA ALA A 23 -19.53 43.64 -3.60
C ALA A 23 -19.16 42.30 -4.25
N PHE A 24 -17.90 42.12 -4.67
CA PHE A 24 -17.38 40.84 -5.15
C PHE A 24 -17.35 39.80 -4.04
N ILE A 25 -16.82 40.14 -2.85
CA ILE A 25 -16.76 39.24 -1.69
C ILE A 25 -18.17 38.84 -1.22
N ASN A 26 -19.12 39.77 -1.24
CA ASN A 26 -20.51 39.51 -0.84
C ASN A 26 -21.36 38.83 -1.92
N GLY A 27 -20.84 38.63 -3.13
CA GLY A 27 -21.60 38.05 -4.25
C GLY A 27 -22.68 38.98 -4.84
N GLU A 28 -22.58 40.29 -4.61
CA GLU A 28 -23.57 41.31 -5.01
C GLU A 28 -23.29 41.89 -6.41
N LEU A 29 -22.17 41.54 -7.03
CA LEU A 29 -21.84 41.98 -8.38
C LEU A 29 -22.67 41.24 -9.45
N THR A 30 -23.14 41.98 -10.46
CA THR A 30 -23.67 41.39 -11.69
C THR A 30 -22.65 40.46 -12.34
N LEU A 31 -23.09 39.35 -12.96
CA LEU A 31 -22.23 38.32 -13.56
C LEU A 31 -21.08 38.87 -14.43
N ARG A 32 -21.33 39.88 -15.27
CA ARG A 32 -20.28 40.53 -16.10
C ARG A 32 -19.22 41.25 -15.27
N LYS A 33 -19.63 41.99 -14.24
CA LYS A 33 -18.69 42.69 -13.34
C LYS A 33 -17.96 41.72 -12.44
N HIS A 34 -18.61 40.65 -12.00
CA HIS A 34 -17.98 39.59 -11.23
C HIS A 34 -16.86 38.90 -12.03
N ALA A 35 -17.14 38.53 -13.29
CA ALA A 35 -16.12 37.94 -14.17
C ALA A 35 -14.95 38.89 -14.45
N ALA A 36 -15.22 40.19 -14.64
CA ALA A 36 -14.17 41.18 -14.86
C ALA A 36 -13.26 41.35 -13.63
N VAL A 37 -13.84 41.40 -12.42
CA VAL A 37 -13.08 41.49 -11.17
C VAL A 37 -12.31 40.19 -10.90
N ALA A 38 -12.91 39.03 -11.13
CA ALA A 38 -12.24 37.73 -11.01
C ALA A 38 -11.02 37.64 -11.95
N HIS A 39 -11.20 37.97 -13.22
CA HIS A 39 -10.10 37.96 -14.19
C HIS A 39 -8.97 38.94 -13.83
N HIS A 40 -9.31 40.10 -13.27
CA HIS A 40 -8.31 41.04 -12.77
C HIS A 40 -7.55 40.50 -11.55
N LEU A 41 -8.24 39.80 -10.65
CA LEU A 41 -7.63 39.18 -9.46
C LEU A 41 -6.64 38.06 -9.82
N ASP A 42 -6.86 37.35 -10.92
CA ASP A 42 -5.93 36.33 -11.42
C ASP A 42 -4.58 36.92 -11.87
N GLY A 43 -4.57 38.19 -12.29
CA GLY A 43 -3.37 38.86 -12.79
C GLY A 43 -2.74 39.89 -11.85
N CYS A 44 -3.45 40.33 -10.81
CA CYS A 44 -3.03 41.48 -9.99
C CYS A 44 -2.88 41.14 -8.50
N TRP A 45 -1.63 40.87 -8.09
CA TRP A 45 -1.27 40.54 -6.71
C TRP A 45 -1.68 41.59 -5.68
N ARG A 46 -1.61 42.89 -6.03
CA ARG A 46 -2.00 43.98 -5.14
C ARG A 46 -3.50 43.94 -4.81
N CYS A 47 -4.35 43.60 -5.79
CA CYS A 47 -5.79 43.46 -5.58
C CYS A 47 -6.13 42.16 -4.84
N LEU A 48 -5.39 41.08 -5.09
CA LEU A 48 -5.54 39.79 -4.39
C LEU A 48 -5.23 39.92 -2.90
N ALA A 49 -4.11 40.56 -2.55
CA ALA A 49 -3.75 40.83 -1.15
C ALA A 49 -4.80 41.71 -0.45
N LYS A 50 -5.30 42.73 -1.15
CA LYS A 50 -6.35 43.62 -0.63
C LYS A 50 -7.68 42.89 -0.38
N LYS A 51 -8.08 41.99 -1.29
CA LYS A 51 -9.25 41.12 -1.10
C LYS A 51 -9.12 40.28 0.18
N LYS A 52 -7.97 39.61 0.35
CA LYS A 52 -7.70 38.75 1.51
C LYS A 52 -7.78 39.54 2.83
N GLN A 53 -7.23 40.75 2.86
CA GLN A 53 -7.31 41.65 4.03
C GLN A 53 -8.76 42.01 4.39
N MET A 54 -9.62 42.24 3.39
CA MET A 54 -11.05 42.51 3.62
C MET A 54 -11.79 41.27 4.16
N GLU A 55 -11.54 40.09 3.59
CA GLU A 55 -12.11 38.82 4.06
C GLU A 55 -11.72 38.53 5.52
N GLU A 56 -10.45 38.67 5.88
CA GLU A 56 -9.96 38.51 7.26
C GLU A 56 -10.65 39.47 8.25
N THR A 57 -10.89 40.72 7.83
CA THR A 57 -11.60 41.70 8.65
C THR A 57 -13.06 41.29 8.89
N VAL A 58 -13.74 40.75 7.88
CA VAL A 58 -15.11 40.22 8.01
C VAL A 58 -15.15 39.03 8.98
N PHE A 59 -14.23 38.07 8.84
CA PHE A 59 -14.15 36.91 9.74
C PHE A 59 -13.87 37.33 11.18
N ALA A 60 -12.99 38.29 11.41
CA ALA A 60 -12.71 38.83 12.74
C ALA A 60 -13.97 39.45 13.38
N LEU A 61 -14.80 40.12 12.58
CA LEU A 61 -16.04 40.75 13.04
C LEU A 61 -17.13 39.71 13.39
N VAL A 62 -17.30 38.69 12.54
CA VAL A 62 -18.22 37.56 12.81
C VAL A 62 -17.80 36.82 14.07
N GLY A 63 -16.52 36.46 14.21
CA GLY A 63 -16.00 35.80 15.41
C GLY A 63 -16.14 36.66 16.67
N ARG A 64 -16.04 37.99 16.56
CA ARG A 64 -16.35 38.91 17.67
C ARG A 64 -17.84 38.90 18.02
N ARG A 65 -18.73 38.88 17.03
CA ARG A 65 -20.19 38.80 17.24
C ARG A 65 -20.57 37.49 17.94
N GLU A 66 -20.03 36.36 17.50
CA GLU A 66 -20.33 35.09 18.15
C GLU A 66 -19.86 35.02 19.59
N ARG A 67 -18.64 35.50 19.88
CA ARG A 67 -18.10 35.47 21.25
C ARG A 67 -18.77 36.46 22.20
N ARG A 68 -19.16 37.65 21.72
CA ARG A 68 -19.68 38.72 22.60
C ARG A 68 -21.18 38.89 22.57
N LEU A 69 -21.84 38.68 21.43
CA LEU A 69 -23.28 38.96 21.27
C LEU A 69 -24.11 37.69 21.42
N ARG A 70 -23.65 36.53 20.93
CA ARG A 70 -24.41 35.27 21.00
C ARG A 70 -24.79 34.83 22.42
N PRO A 71 -23.94 34.99 23.46
CA PRO A 71 -24.33 34.66 24.84
C PRO A 71 -25.44 35.56 25.42
N HIS A 72 -25.70 36.71 24.79
CA HIS A 72 -26.68 37.70 25.23
C HIS A 72 -27.88 37.83 24.29
N LEU A 73 -27.93 37.03 23.22
CA LEU A 73 -29.11 36.92 22.37
C LEU A 73 -30.10 35.96 23.04
N PRO A 74 -31.39 36.33 23.19
CA PRO A 74 -32.38 35.42 23.72
C PRO A 74 -32.48 34.19 22.80
N PRO A 75 -32.58 32.96 23.36
CA PRO A 75 -32.80 31.76 22.55
C PRO A 75 -34.08 31.93 21.73
N SER A 76 -34.08 31.47 20.47
CA SER A 76 -35.23 31.61 19.60
C SER A 76 -36.42 30.84 20.18
N THR A 77 -37.41 31.56 20.69
CA THR A 77 -38.61 31.01 21.36
C THR A 77 -39.64 30.43 20.37
N GLY A 78 -39.30 30.41 19.07
CA GLY A 78 -40.14 29.92 17.98
C GLY A 78 -39.94 28.45 17.63
N ALA A 79 -40.50 28.04 16.49
CA ALA A 79 -40.42 26.66 15.98
C ALA A 79 -38.99 26.13 15.83
N GLU A 80 -38.03 27.01 15.52
CA GLU A 80 -36.60 26.67 15.41
C GLU A 80 -36.00 26.22 16.75
N GLY A 81 -36.33 26.89 17.87
CA GLY A 81 -35.85 26.49 19.19
C GLY A 81 -36.40 25.14 19.62
N ARG A 82 -37.66 24.83 19.27
CA ARG A 82 -38.25 23.50 19.50
C ARG A 82 -37.60 22.42 18.64
N LEU A 83 -37.27 22.71 17.39
CA LEU A 83 -36.56 21.78 16.52
C LEU A 83 -35.17 21.46 17.07
N VAL A 84 -34.43 22.48 17.53
CA VAL A 84 -33.12 22.30 18.16
C VAL A 84 -33.22 21.48 19.44
N ALA A 85 -34.25 21.71 20.27
CA ALA A 85 -34.49 20.91 21.47
C ALA A 85 -34.82 19.44 21.15
N LEU A 86 -35.68 19.19 20.15
CA LEU A 86 -36.04 17.84 19.71
C LEU A 86 -34.85 17.07 19.13
N LEU A 87 -33.99 17.74 18.37
CA LEU A 87 -32.76 17.14 17.83
C LEU A 87 -31.78 16.78 18.95
N ASN A 88 -31.70 17.60 20.00
CA ASN A 88 -30.87 17.31 21.16
C ASN A 88 -31.40 16.12 21.97
N GLU A 89 -32.73 16.02 22.13
CA GLU A 89 -33.37 14.93 22.88
C GLU A 89 -33.28 13.58 22.15
N GLN A 90 -33.33 13.56 20.81
CA GLN A 90 -33.08 12.35 20.02
C GLN A 90 -31.63 11.86 20.13
N SER A 91 -30.65 12.77 20.18
CA SER A 91 -29.23 12.40 20.27
C SER A 91 -28.86 11.65 21.56
N ILE A 92 -29.65 11.81 22.63
CA ILE A 92 -29.43 11.16 23.93
C ILE A 92 -30.11 9.77 23.97
N ARG A 93 -31.08 9.49 23.10
CA ARG A 93 -31.87 8.24 23.13
C ARG A 93 -31.26 7.08 22.34
N GLU A 94 -30.22 7.31 21.53
CA GLU A 94 -29.58 6.27 20.69
C GLU A 94 -28.57 5.37 21.44
N GLU A 95 -28.28 5.58 22.73
CA GLU A 95 -27.27 4.81 23.48
C GLU A 95 -27.77 3.52 24.20
N GLN A 96 -29.00 3.04 23.99
CA GLN A 96 -29.47 1.79 24.61
C GLN A 96 -29.97 0.75 23.59
N PRO A 97 -29.30 -0.42 23.45
CA PRO A 97 -29.79 -1.51 22.62
C PRO A 97 -30.76 -2.38 23.43
N SER A 98 -32.08 -2.11 23.31
CA SER A 98 -33.09 -3.06 23.80
C SER A 98 -33.54 -3.98 22.65
N GLN A 99 -32.97 -5.18 22.60
CA GLN A 99 -33.51 -6.27 21.82
C GLN A 99 -34.85 -6.73 22.45
N ASN A 100 -35.83 -7.02 21.59
CA ASN A 100 -37.12 -7.66 21.88
C ASN A 100 -38.24 -6.83 22.53
N SER A 101 -39.03 -6.12 21.70
CA SER A 101 -40.45 -5.88 22.02
C SER A 101 -41.39 -5.68 20.81
N LEU A 102 -40.89 -5.73 19.57
CA LEU A 102 -41.64 -5.27 18.39
C LEU A 102 -42.64 -6.28 17.77
N ILE A 103 -42.84 -7.48 18.33
CA ILE A 103 -43.70 -8.52 17.72
C ILE A 103 -45.07 -8.68 18.39
N TYR A 104 -45.36 -8.04 19.53
CA TYR A 104 -46.67 -8.18 20.20
C TYR A 104 -47.65 -7.01 20.00
N GLY A 105 -47.28 -5.97 19.25
CA GLY A 105 -48.11 -4.77 19.06
C GLY A 105 -48.96 -4.71 17.79
N LEU A 106 -48.74 -5.59 16.80
CA LEU A 106 -49.31 -5.42 15.46
C LEU A 106 -50.51 -6.33 15.14
N ARG A 107 -51.27 -6.78 16.15
CA ARG A 107 -52.46 -7.63 15.96
C ARG A 107 -53.80 -6.95 16.26
N SER A 108 -53.81 -5.69 16.73
CA SER A 108 -55.04 -5.00 17.16
C SER A 108 -55.58 -3.94 16.18
N LEU A 109 -54.98 -3.75 15.01
CA LEU A 109 -55.33 -2.65 14.09
C LEU A 109 -55.77 -3.09 12.69
N LEU A 110 -56.16 -4.35 12.48
CA LEU A 110 -56.73 -4.81 11.21
C LEU A 110 -58.26 -4.97 11.33
N PRO A 111 -59.07 -4.13 10.67
CA PRO A 111 -60.52 -4.34 10.60
C PRO A 111 -60.84 -5.56 9.73
N SER A 112 -61.64 -6.49 10.28
CA SER A 112 -61.89 -7.83 9.72
C SER A 112 -62.71 -7.89 8.43
N THR A 113 -63.06 -6.75 7.81
CA THR A 113 -63.80 -6.70 6.55
C THR A 113 -63.34 -5.51 5.70
N MET A 114 -62.26 -5.66 4.96
CA MET A 114 -61.86 -4.69 3.93
C MET A 114 -61.96 -5.31 2.53
N ASN A 115 -62.49 -4.52 1.60
CA ASN A 115 -62.58 -4.82 0.18
C ASN A 115 -61.17 -5.14 -0.37
N PRO A 116 -60.95 -6.26 -1.11
CA PRO A 116 -59.61 -6.73 -1.52
C PRO A 116 -58.77 -5.67 -2.27
N VAL A 117 -59.41 -4.70 -2.91
CA VAL A 117 -58.74 -3.60 -3.62
C VAL A 117 -58.08 -2.59 -2.67
N LEU A 118 -58.64 -2.34 -1.49
CA LEU A 118 -58.05 -1.40 -0.52
C LEU A 118 -56.89 -2.05 0.26
N ALA A 119 -56.95 -3.36 0.46
CA ALA A 119 -55.87 -4.11 1.12
C ALA A 119 -54.58 -4.10 0.28
N SER A 120 -54.69 -4.24 -1.05
CA SER A 120 -53.51 -4.21 -1.93
C SER A 120 -52.83 -2.84 -1.94
N ILE A 121 -53.60 -1.75 -1.93
CA ILE A 121 -53.05 -0.38 -1.87
C ILE A 121 -52.31 -0.14 -0.56
N PHE A 122 -52.84 -0.63 0.57
CA PHE A 122 -52.19 -0.47 1.87
C PHE A 122 -50.86 -1.24 1.97
N VAL A 123 -50.82 -2.46 1.42
CA VAL A 123 -49.58 -3.26 1.37
C VAL A 123 -48.53 -2.61 0.49
N VAL A 124 -48.93 -2.12 -0.70
CA VAL A 124 -47.99 -1.47 -1.63
C VAL A 124 -47.48 -0.15 -1.05
N THR A 125 -48.33 0.66 -0.43
CA THR A 125 -47.91 1.92 0.19
C THR A 125 -46.99 1.69 1.38
N LEU A 126 -47.30 0.70 2.23
CA LEU A 126 -46.43 0.34 3.35
C LEU A 126 -45.08 -0.20 2.87
N ALA A 127 -45.08 -1.05 1.83
CA ALA A 127 -43.86 -1.55 1.20
C ALA A 127 -43.05 -0.44 0.54
N SER A 128 -43.69 0.55 -0.08
CA SER A 128 -43.01 1.70 -0.68
C SER A 128 -42.42 2.62 0.38
N ILE A 129 -43.12 2.83 1.50
CA ILE A 129 -42.62 3.62 2.63
C ILE A 129 -41.42 2.92 3.28
N THR A 130 -41.49 1.60 3.51
CA THR A 130 -40.36 0.85 4.07
C THR A 130 -39.18 0.84 3.10
N LEU A 131 -39.40 0.64 1.79
CA LEU A 131 -38.33 0.76 0.79
C LEU A 131 -37.72 2.17 0.77
N PHE A 132 -38.54 3.21 0.89
CA PHE A 132 -38.08 4.59 0.93
C PHE A 132 -37.22 4.88 2.17
N PHE A 133 -37.60 4.35 3.34
CA PHE A 133 -36.81 4.46 4.57
C PHE A 133 -35.50 3.66 4.48
N ILE A 134 -35.53 2.46 3.91
CA ILE A 134 -34.32 1.64 3.67
C ILE A 134 -33.38 2.36 2.68
N TRP A 135 -33.91 2.94 1.60
CA TRP A 135 -33.13 3.73 0.64
C TRP A 135 -32.54 5.00 1.24
N LYS A 136 -33.27 5.70 2.11
CA LYS A 136 -32.77 6.88 2.83
C LYS A 136 -31.66 6.54 3.84
N GLN A 137 -31.70 5.34 4.44
CA GLN A 137 -30.63 4.87 5.33
C GLN A 137 -29.41 4.36 4.56
N ALA A 138 -29.56 3.98 3.29
CA ALA A 138 -28.47 3.61 2.39
C ALA A 138 -27.77 4.81 1.72
N ALA A 139 -27.69 5.96 2.39
CA ALA A 139 -26.71 6.97 2.01
C ALA A 139 -25.31 6.39 2.32
N PRO A 140 -24.34 6.44 1.38
CA PRO A 140 -23.01 5.90 1.63
C PRO A 140 -22.37 6.68 2.78
N SER A 141 -22.35 6.09 3.98
CA SER A 141 -21.50 6.56 5.05
C SER A 141 -20.07 6.40 4.54
N LEU A 142 -19.42 7.51 4.17
CA LEU A 142 -17.99 7.52 3.89
C LEU A 142 -17.31 6.86 5.10
N SER A 143 -16.77 5.65 4.90
CA SER A 143 -16.12 4.93 5.98
C SER A 143 -14.92 5.72 6.46
N ALA A 144 -14.61 5.65 7.76
CA ALA A 144 -13.38 6.23 8.30
C ALA A 144 -12.14 5.73 7.54
N SER A 145 -12.15 4.45 7.14
CA SER A 145 -11.11 3.84 6.31
C SER A 145 -10.99 4.50 4.93
N ASP A 146 -12.12 4.83 4.29
CA ASP A 146 -12.12 5.45 2.96
C ASP A 146 -11.62 6.89 3.01
N LEU A 147 -11.98 7.63 4.06
CA LEU A 147 -11.49 9.00 4.27
C LEU A 147 -10.00 9.02 4.59
N LEU A 148 -9.53 8.14 5.48
CA LEU A 148 -8.11 8.02 5.79
C LEU A 148 -7.31 7.54 4.58
N GLY A 149 -7.80 6.55 3.84
CA GLY A 149 -7.14 6.06 2.62
C GLY A 149 -6.96 7.17 1.58
N LYS A 150 -7.99 8.01 1.37
CA LYS A 150 -7.89 9.17 0.48
C LYS A 150 -6.96 10.26 1.02
N ALA A 151 -6.93 10.50 2.33
CA ALA A 151 -6.01 11.45 2.95
C ALA A 151 -4.54 11.01 2.81
N MET A 152 -4.25 9.73 3.05
CA MET A 152 -2.94 9.12 2.88
C MET A 152 -2.49 9.18 1.41
N ALA A 153 -3.38 8.85 0.48
CA ALA A 153 -3.11 8.96 -0.96
C ALA A 153 -2.82 10.40 -1.38
N ASN A 154 -3.51 11.39 -0.80
CA ASN A 154 -3.23 12.80 -1.06
C ASN A 154 -1.85 13.21 -0.50
N GLU A 155 -1.52 12.81 0.73
CA GLU A 155 -0.20 13.07 1.34
C GLU A 155 0.95 12.46 0.52
N GLN A 156 0.78 11.23 0.01
CA GLN A 156 1.75 10.59 -0.89
C GLN A 156 1.82 11.28 -2.26
N ALA A 157 0.68 11.62 -2.86
CA ALA A 157 0.64 12.31 -4.14
C ALA A 157 1.28 13.71 -4.07
N LEU A 158 1.20 14.39 -2.92
CA LEU A 158 1.93 15.63 -2.65
C LEU A 158 3.44 15.40 -2.68
N ALA A 159 3.95 14.33 -2.06
CA ALA A 159 5.37 13.99 -2.09
C ALA A 159 5.88 13.63 -3.51
N GLU A 160 5.05 12.96 -4.32
CA GLU A 160 5.41 12.54 -5.69
C GLU A 160 5.31 13.68 -6.71
N ARG A 161 4.30 14.55 -6.60
CA ARG A 161 4.08 15.68 -7.52
C ARG A 161 4.92 16.90 -7.18
N ALA A 162 5.42 16.98 -5.95
CA ALA A 162 6.16 18.14 -5.50
C ALA A 162 7.42 18.39 -6.33
N GLN A 163 7.47 19.57 -6.93
CA GLN A 163 8.72 20.15 -7.39
C GLN A 163 9.68 20.26 -6.20
N PRO A 164 11.01 20.24 -6.41
CA PRO A 164 11.97 20.41 -5.33
C PRO A 164 11.63 21.64 -4.48
N GLY A 165 11.24 21.43 -3.22
CA GLY A 165 10.77 22.49 -2.34
C GLY A 165 10.68 22.06 -0.87
N VAL A 166 10.41 23.04 -0.02
CA VAL A 166 10.33 22.90 1.42
C VAL A 166 8.94 23.26 1.89
N VAL A 167 8.30 22.38 2.66
CA VAL A 167 7.09 22.73 3.40
C VAL A 167 7.48 23.54 4.63
N TYR A 168 6.85 24.68 4.77
CA TYR A 168 6.83 25.48 5.97
C TYR A 168 5.48 25.29 6.67
N GLN A 169 5.49 24.65 7.83
CA GLN A 169 4.28 24.42 8.62
C GLN A 169 4.43 25.02 10.02
N LYS A 170 3.53 25.93 10.42
CA LYS A 170 3.42 26.39 11.80
C LYS A 170 2.31 25.62 12.50
N LEU A 171 2.62 25.12 13.68
CA LEU A 171 1.74 24.34 14.52
C LEU A 171 1.62 25.00 15.89
N VAL A 172 0.43 24.92 16.48
CA VAL A 172 0.22 25.16 17.90
C VAL A 172 -0.07 23.82 18.58
N MET A 173 0.64 23.56 19.68
CA MET A 173 0.40 22.39 20.52
C MET A 173 -0.10 22.87 21.88
N ARG A 174 -1.19 22.28 22.37
CA ARG A 174 -1.82 22.64 23.64
C ARG A 174 -1.98 21.41 24.53
N ARG A 175 -1.69 21.57 25.81
CA ARG A 175 -1.91 20.58 26.87
C ARG A 175 -2.28 21.29 28.16
N GLY A 176 -3.52 21.14 28.61
CA GLY A 176 -4.04 21.89 29.76
C GLY A 176 -3.90 23.40 29.58
N ALA A 177 -3.18 24.07 30.49
CA ALA A 177 -2.90 25.51 30.43
C ALA A 177 -1.65 25.88 29.61
N HIS A 178 -0.88 24.88 29.14
CA HIS A 178 0.37 25.10 28.42
C HIS A 178 0.12 25.05 26.90
N SER A 179 0.71 26.02 26.19
CA SER A 179 0.65 26.11 24.74
C SER A 179 2.03 26.46 24.20
N ILE A 180 2.48 25.78 23.15
CA ILE A 180 3.71 26.11 22.43
C ILE A 180 3.40 26.30 20.94
N GLU A 181 4.14 27.20 20.30
CA GLU A 181 4.17 27.32 18.85
C GLU A 181 5.43 26.64 18.31
N ARG A 182 5.27 25.79 17.29
CA ARG A 182 6.36 25.07 16.64
C ARG A 182 6.32 25.34 15.15
N THR A 183 7.50 25.55 14.58
CA THR A 183 7.65 25.59 13.12
C THR A 183 8.35 24.31 12.69
N VAL A 184 7.73 23.61 11.75
CA VAL A 184 8.26 22.40 11.11
C VAL A 184 8.66 22.77 9.70
N TYR A 185 9.89 22.38 9.33
CA TYR A 185 10.38 22.43 7.97
C TYR A 185 10.54 20.99 7.50
N SER A 186 9.84 20.60 6.43
CA SER A 186 10.00 19.28 5.83
C SER A 186 10.32 19.39 4.33
N ASP A 187 11.26 18.57 3.87
CA ASP A 187 11.55 18.44 2.45
C ASP A 187 10.44 17.63 1.81
N LEU A 188 9.79 18.19 0.79
CA LEU A 188 8.72 17.51 0.05
C LEU A 188 9.20 16.19 -0.58
N GLN A 189 10.50 16.08 -0.89
CA GLN A 189 11.11 14.86 -1.43
C GLN A 189 11.68 13.93 -0.34
N ARG A 190 11.61 14.32 0.94
CA ARG A 190 12.18 13.61 2.09
C ARG A 190 13.65 13.22 1.92
N LYS A 191 14.41 13.95 1.10
CA LYS A 191 15.85 13.70 0.86
C LYS A 191 16.73 14.41 1.86
N ARG A 192 16.27 15.54 2.41
CA ARG A 192 17.00 16.33 3.41
C ARG A 192 16.31 16.26 4.76
N VAL A 193 17.11 16.09 5.80
CA VAL A 193 16.67 16.12 7.19
C VAL A 193 16.91 17.52 7.74
N ALA A 194 15.88 18.10 8.36
CA ALA A 194 16.00 19.38 9.04
C ALA A 194 16.91 19.20 10.27
N LYS A 195 17.80 20.15 10.54
CA LYS A 195 18.68 20.08 11.72
C LYS A 195 17.84 20.04 12.99
N ALA A 196 18.25 19.18 13.93
CA ALA A 196 17.65 19.12 15.25
C ALA A 196 17.75 20.49 15.94
N GLN A 197 16.60 21.12 16.17
CA GLN A 197 16.53 22.39 16.90
C GLN A 197 16.68 22.13 18.40
N HIS A 198 17.42 23.00 19.10
CA HIS A 198 17.49 22.96 20.55
C HIS A 198 16.11 23.25 21.13
N LEU A 199 15.56 22.30 21.89
CA LEU A 199 14.27 22.42 22.54
C LEU A 199 14.48 22.97 23.95
N ASP A 200 13.69 23.98 24.32
CA ASP A 200 13.63 24.42 25.72
C ASP A 200 12.92 23.36 26.59
N ALA A 201 12.90 23.57 27.91
CA ALA A 201 12.31 22.60 28.85
C ALA A 201 10.80 22.38 28.60
N ALA A 202 10.07 23.43 28.20
CA ALA A 202 8.64 23.35 27.92
C ALA A 202 8.35 22.57 26.63
N ALA A 203 9.12 22.80 25.57
CA ALA A 203 9.04 22.08 24.32
C ALA A 203 9.50 20.62 24.46
N THR A 204 10.49 20.35 25.31
CA THR A 204 10.92 18.98 25.64
C THR A 204 9.83 18.20 26.36
N ALA A 205 9.17 18.81 27.35
CA ALA A 205 8.03 18.20 28.04
C ALA A 205 6.83 17.98 27.11
N MET A 206 6.59 18.92 26.19
CA MET A 206 5.55 18.75 25.17
C MET A 206 5.88 17.62 24.19
N LYS A 207 7.15 17.52 23.77
CA LYS A 207 7.65 16.43 22.92
C LYS A 207 7.40 15.07 23.54
N GLN A 208 7.80 14.89 24.80
CA GLN A 208 7.56 13.65 25.53
C GLN A 208 6.07 13.30 25.61
N ALA A 209 5.19 14.28 25.78
CA ALA A 209 3.74 14.05 25.83
C ALA A 209 3.15 13.65 24.47
N VAL A 210 3.61 14.25 23.37
CA VAL A 210 3.22 13.89 21.99
C VAL A 210 3.72 12.49 21.64
N GLU A 211 4.97 12.18 21.95
CA GLU A 211 5.59 10.87 21.69
C GLU A 211 5.00 9.76 22.57
N ALA A 212 4.61 10.06 23.81
CA ALA A 212 3.86 9.14 24.66
C ALA A 212 2.48 8.78 24.07
N GLY A 213 1.93 9.66 23.21
CA GLY A 213 0.74 9.40 22.39
C GLY A 213 1.03 8.61 21.11
N GLY A 214 2.27 8.16 20.86
CA GLY A 214 2.64 7.47 19.62
C GLY A 214 2.68 8.38 18.39
N VAL A 215 2.74 9.70 18.59
CA VAL A 215 2.75 10.71 17.53
C VAL A 215 4.18 11.19 17.28
N SER A 216 4.57 11.24 16.00
CA SER A 216 5.87 11.78 15.59
C SER A 216 5.99 13.26 15.95
N TRP A 217 7.11 13.65 16.56
CA TRP A 217 7.41 15.05 16.85
C TRP A 217 7.68 15.87 15.58
N ASP A 218 8.13 15.21 14.52
CA ASP A 218 8.55 15.85 13.27
C ASP A 218 7.40 15.92 12.24
N GLU A 219 6.47 14.96 12.27
CA GLU A 219 5.28 14.93 11.40
C GLU A 219 3.97 14.72 12.19
N PRO A 220 3.63 15.60 13.16
CA PRO A 220 2.56 15.33 14.12
C PRO A 220 1.15 15.28 13.53
N LEU A 221 0.94 15.87 12.35
CA LEU A 221 -0.34 15.87 11.63
C LEU A 221 -0.42 14.85 10.48
N SER A 222 0.55 13.93 10.31
CA SER A 222 0.51 12.96 9.22
C SER A 222 -0.70 12.00 9.32
N ALA A 223 -1.42 11.85 8.21
CA ALA A 223 -2.51 10.88 8.09
C ALA A 223 -1.98 9.44 8.07
N ILE A 224 -0.79 9.24 7.51
CA ILE A 224 -0.09 7.95 7.49
C ILE A 224 0.25 7.53 8.93
N ASP A 225 0.81 8.44 9.73
CA ASP A 225 1.14 8.15 11.13
C ASP A 225 -0.11 7.88 11.99
N TYR A 226 -1.20 8.64 11.75
CA TYR A 226 -2.49 8.38 12.40
C TYR A 226 -3.02 6.98 12.06
N ASN A 227 -3.01 6.59 10.79
CA ASN A 227 -3.51 5.28 10.38
C ASN A 227 -2.63 4.14 10.93
N ARG A 228 -1.30 4.29 10.93
CA ARG A 228 -0.39 3.30 11.54
C ARG A 228 -0.68 3.11 13.02
N TRP A 229 -0.88 4.21 13.75
CA TRP A 229 -1.28 4.14 15.15
C TRP A 229 -2.62 3.41 15.31
N ARG A 230 -3.64 3.78 14.53
CA ARG A 230 -4.97 3.16 14.54
C ARG A 230 -4.91 1.65 14.26
N GLU A 231 -4.17 1.21 13.26
CA GLU A 231 -4.04 -0.21 12.87
C GLU A 231 -3.31 -1.04 13.92
N SER A 232 -2.41 -0.43 14.71
CA SER A 232 -1.76 -1.12 15.84
C SER A 232 -2.73 -1.44 17.00
N GLN A 233 -3.94 -0.88 17.00
CA GLN A 233 -4.92 -1.07 18.05
C GLN A 233 -5.79 -2.30 17.78
N HIS A 234 -5.75 -3.29 18.66
CA HIS A 234 -6.49 -4.56 18.52
C HIS A 234 -8.02 -4.42 18.67
N SER A 235 -8.50 -3.28 19.17
CA SER A 235 -9.94 -3.03 19.43
C SER A 235 -10.25 -1.54 19.34
N ALA A 236 -10.21 -1.02 18.12
CA ALA A 236 -10.56 0.36 17.77
C ALA A 236 -11.98 0.46 17.23
N THR A 237 -12.66 1.57 17.49
CA THR A 237 -13.94 1.93 16.89
C THR A 237 -13.81 3.32 16.28
N ASP A 238 -14.09 3.42 14.98
CA ASP A 238 -13.99 4.68 14.27
C ASP A 238 -15.35 5.32 14.08
N ARG A 239 -15.36 6.65 14.13
CA ARG A 239 -16.50 7.48 13.79
C ARG A 239 -16.04 8.66 12.96
N VAL A 240 -16.81 8.97 11.92
CA VAL A 240 -16.60 10.18 11.12
C VAL A 240 -17.55 11.25 11.62
N LYS A 241 -17.03 12.43 11.93
CA LYS A 241 -17.80 13.60 12.34
C LYS A 241 -17.52 14.75 11.37
N SER A 242 -18.57 15.44 10.94
CA SER A 242 -18.38 16.76 10.31
C SER A 242 -17.98 17.75 11.39
N ALA A 243 -16.88 18.47 11.19
CA ALA A 243 -16.33 19.41 12.16
C ALA A 243 -16.72 20.88 11.88
N GLY A 244 -17.63 21.12 10.92
CA GLY A 244 -18.00 22.46 10.45
C GLY A 244 -16.96 23.05 9.49
N ASP A 245 -17.28 24.16 8.82
CA ASP A 245 -16.34 24.97 8.01
C ASP A 245 -15.56 24.20 6.92
N GLY A 246 -16.17 23.18 6.33
CA GLY A 246 -15.50 22.34 5.33
C GLY A 246 -14.40 21.46 5.92
N LEU A 247 -14.56 21.05 7.19
CA LEU A 247 -13.69 20.10 7.87
C LEU A 247 -14.42 18.79 8.18
N VAL A 248 -13.68 17.70 8.09
CA VAL A 248 -14.11 16.34 8.46
C VAL A 248 -13.13 15.75 9.45
N SER A 249 -13.63 15.11 10.50
CA SER A 249 -12.81 14.49 11.54
C SER A 249 -13.07 13.00 11.61
N VAL A 250 -11.99 12.22 11.60
CA VAL A 250 -12.00 10.80 11.94
C VAL A 250 -11.63 10.69 13.40
N VAL A 251 -12.51 10.07 14.20
CA VAL A 251 -12.34 9.85 15.63
C VAL A 251 -12.22 8.36 15.88
N THR A 252 -11.08 7.94 16.42
CA THR A 252 -10.80 6.54 16.75
C THR A 252 -10.79 6.38 18.27
N SER A 253 -11.73 5.61 18.81
CA SER A 253 -11.81 5.27 20.23
C SER A 253 -11.24 3.87 20.47
N VAL A 254 -10.44 3.70 21.51
CA VAL A 254 -9.78 2.42 21.82
C VAL A 254 -10.17 1.91 23.20
N ARG A 255 -10.34 0.58 23.34
CA ARG A 255 -10.73 -0.04 24.62
C ARG A 255 -9.57 -0.24 25.60
N TYR A 256 -8.36 -0.43 25.09
CA TYR A 256 -7.17 -0.74 25.88
C TYR A 256 -6.03 0.24 25.56
N GLY A 257 -4.98 0.24 26.38
CA GLY A 257 -3.80 1.11 26.19
C GLY A 257 -3.91 2.49 26.87
N PRO A 258 -2.83 3.30 26.80
CA PRO A 258 -2.74 4.59 27.48
C PRO A 258 -3.64 5.67 26.85
N ILE A 259 -3.93 5.54 25.56
CA ILE A 259 -4.81 6.43 24.82
C ILE A 259 -6.25 5.93 24.98
N ARG A 260 -7.19 6.86 25.15
CA ARG A 260 -8.63 6.60 25.19
C ARG A 260 -9.25 6.84 23.81
N GLN A 261 -8.87 7.95 23.21
CA GLN A 261 -9.40 8.40 21.93
C GLN A 261 -8.38 9.27 21.24
N GLU A 262 -8.35 9.17 19.92
CA GLU A 262 -7.61 10.10 19.08
C GLU A 262 -8.51 10.61 17.96
N SER A 263 -8.26 11.82 17.47
CA SER A 263 -8.97 12.34 16.31
C SER A 263 -8.05 13.06 15.35
N LEU A 264 -8.24 12.82 14.05
CA LEU A 264 -7.59 13.54 12.96
C LEU A 264 -8.64 14.36 12.20
N THR A 265 -8.45 15.67 12.10
CA THR A 265 -9.32 16.59 11.37
C THR A 265 -8.64 17.04 10.10
N MET A 266 -9.36 16.97 8.99
CA MET A 266 -8.88 17.22 7.63
C MET A 266 -9.82 18.18 6.91
N ARG A 267 -9.28 18.93 5.94
CA ARG A 267 -10.10 19.77 5.05
C ARG A 267 -10.87 18.90 4.07
N THR A 268 -12.15 19.16 3.84
CA THR A 268 -12.97 18.37 2.92
C THR A 268 -12.58 18.58 1.45
N SER A 269 -11.91 19.69 1.13
CA SER A 269 -11.49 20.02 -0.25
C SER A 269 -10.34 19.16 -0.77
N ASP A 270 -9.32 18.91 0.06
CA ASP A 270 -8.08 18.22 -0.32
C ASP A 270 -7.69 17.13 0.66
N LEU A 271 -8.45 16.92 1.74
CA LEU A 271 -8.14 15.96 2.81
C LEU A 271 -6.79 16.20 3.48
N HIS A 272 -6.26 17.44 3.42
CA HIS A 272 -5.08 17.84 4.17
C HIS A 272 -5.38 17.85 5.68
N PRO A 273 -4.60 17.15 6.52
CA PRO A 273 -4.75 17.19 7.96
C PRO A 273 -4.39 18.55 8.56
N VAL A 274 -5.30 19.11 9.35
CA VAL A 274 -5.15 20.45 9.97
C VAL A 274 -5.19 20.42 11.50
N ARG A 275 -5.72 19.35 12.11
CA ARG A 275 -5.74 19.21 13.57
C ARG A 275 -5.68 17.74 13.97
N ARG A 276 -4.95 17.45 15.04
CA ARG A 276 -4.92 16.16 15.72
C ARG A 276 -5.19 16.36 17.21
N THR A 277 -5.94 15.47 17.83
CA THR A 277 -6.21 15.52 19.27
C THR A 277 -6.03 14.14 19.87
N ILE A 278 -5.25 14.07 20.94
CA ILE A 278 -4.93 12.83 21.66
C ILE A 278 -5.53 12.95 23.05
N GLU A 279 -6.49 12.10 23.38
CA GLU A 279 -7.10 12.01 24.70
C GLU A 279 -6.60 10.76 25.41
N THR A 280 -5.88 10.94 26.51
CA THR A 280 -5.38 9.84 27.34
C THR A 280 -6.44 9.37 28.35
N ARG A 281 -6.26 8.18 28.93
CA ARG A 281 -7.17 7.70 29.99
C ARG A 281 -7.09 8.51 31.28
N SER A 282 -5.99 9.19 31.53
CA SER A 282 -5.86 10.15 32.65
C SER A 282 -6.58 11.48 32.39
N GLN A 283 -7.41 11.57 31.35
CA GLN A 283 -8.12 12.78 30.91
C GLN A 283 -7.19 13.94 30.48
N ASP A 284 -5.91 13.64 30.26
CA ASP A 284 -4.98 14.60 29.69
C ASP A 284 -5.16 14.64 28.17
N THR A 285 -5.29 15.84 27.63
CA THR A 285 -5.61 16.07 26.22
C THR A 285 -4.50 16.90 25.58
N VAL A 286 -3.93 16.37 24.51
CA VAL A 286 -2.96 17.09 23.67
C VAL A 286 -3.64 17.46 22.35
N GLU A 287 -3.79 18.75 22.09
CA GLU A 287 -4.29 19.28 20.82
C GLU A 287 -3.11 19.79 19.99
N ILE A 288 -3.05 19.38 18.72
CA ILE A 288 -2.09 19.86 17.74
C ILE A 288 -2.89 20.47 16.60
N ALA A 289 -2.69 21.73 16.27
CA ALA A 289 -3.42 22.41 15.21
C ALA A 289 -2.48 23.20 14.29
N GLU A 290 -2.76 23.18 13.00
CA GLU A 290 -2.06 24.00 12.01
C GLU A 290 -2.48 25.47 12.12
N LEU A 291 -1.49 26.35 12.18
CA LEU A 291 -1.66 27.80 12.12
C LEU A 291 -1.37 28.35 10.71
N SER A 292 -0.40 27.76 10.01
CA SER A 292 -0.07 28.12 8.62
C SER A 292 0.62 26.98 7.88
N TYR A 293 0.33 26.85 6.59
CA TYR A 293 0.99 25.94 5.67
C TYR A 293 1.41 26.69 4.41
N THR A 294 2.69 26.61 4.05
CA THR A 294 3.24 27.24 2.85
C THR A 294 4.26 26.33 2.21
N GLU A 295 4.13 26.07 0.91
CA GLU A 295 5.17 25.42 0.10
C GLU A 295 6.14 26.49 -0.40
N LEU A 296 7.41 26.37 -0.01
CA LEU A 296 8.50 27.25 -0.41
C LEU A 296 9.36 26.56 -1.47
N LYS A 297 9.88 27.33 -2.44
CA LYS A 297 10.94 26.83 -3.32
C LYS A 297 12.24 26.68 -2.54
N TRP A 298 13.12 25.76 -2.94
CA TRP A 298 14.43 25.62 -2.29
C TRP A 298 15.25 26.93 -2.22
N SER A 299 15.12 27.80 -3.22
CA SER A 299 15.78 29.11 -3.24
C SER A 299 15.30 30.08 -2.15
N GLU A 300 14.11 29.84 -1.59
CA GLU A 300 13.51 30.63 -0.51
C GLU A 300 13.74 29.99 0.87
N ALA A 301 14.14 28.71 0.90
CA ALA A 301 14.45 27.99 2.12
C ALA A 301 15.88 28.31 2.59
N ASN A 302 16.04 28.60 3.88
CA ASN A 302 17.35 28.82 4.47
C ASN A 302 18.13 27.50 4.55
N GLU A 303 19.18 27.35 3.73
CA GLU A 303 20.04 26.16 3.70
C GLU A 303 20.66 25.82 5.06
N ALA A 304 20.85 26.81 5.95
CA ALA A 304 21.40 26.59 7.29
C ALA A 304 20.49 25.72 8.19
N LEU A 305 19.19 25.63 7.88
CA LEU A 305 18.21 24.81 8.61
C LEU A 305 18.29 23.31 8.29
N TRP A 306 19.11 22.92 7.31
CA TRP A 306 19.21 21.55 6.80
C TRP A 306 20.60 20.98 7.05
N GLU A 307 20.68 19.66 7.21
CA GLU A 307 21.97 18.99 7.20
C GLU A 307 22.60 19.12 5.79
N PRO A 308 23.89 19.51 5.69
CA PRO A 308 24.53 19.66 4.39
C PRO A 308 24.58 18.31 3.67
N LEU A 309 24.07 18.28 2.44
CA LEU A 309 24.27 17.17 1.52
C LEU A 309 25.78 17.04 1.30
N SER A 310 26.40 16.00 1.89
CA SER A 310 27.85 15.89 1.92
C SER A 310 28.40 15.83 0.49
N PRO A 311 29.25 16.79 0.06
CA PRO A 311 29.99 16.66 -1.19
C PRO A 311 31.06 15.58 -1.00
N MET A 312 31.13 14.65 -1.93
CA MET A 312 32.22 13.68 -1.98
C MET A 312 33.55 14.39 -2.25
N LEU A 313 34.59 14.00 -1.49
CA LEU A 313 36.03 14.16 -1.73
C LEU A 313 36.67 15.56 -1.51
N HIS A 314 37.44 15.70 -0.42
CA HIS A 314 38.90 15.79 -0.48
C HIS A 314 39.54 15.45 0.89
N GLU A 315 40.62 14.67 0.84
CA GLU A 315 41.54 14.34 1.94
C GLU A 315 42.41 15.55 2.31
N GLU A 316 42.69 15.74 3.61
CA GLU A 316 44.04 15.78 4.21
C GLU A 316 43.98 16.24 5.68
N GLY A 317 44.67 15.50 6.57
CA GLY A 317 45.15 15.80 7.96
C GLY A 317 44.24 16.55 8.95
N GLU A 318 44.04 16.19 10.22
CA GLU A 318 44.71 15.31 11.18
C GLU A 318 43.77 15.22 12.44
N PRO A 319 44.12 14.59 13.59
CA PRO A 319 43.28 13.58 14.24
C PRO A 319 42.39 14.06 15.41
N THR A 320 41.56 13.10 15.86
CA THR A 320 40.85 12.99 17.15
C THR A 320 39.41 13.52 17.25
N LEU A 321 38.45 12.60 17.03
CA LEU A 321 37.67 11.96 18.11
C LEU A 321 36.78 10.89 17.46
N ASN A 322 37.02 9.63 17.83
CA ASN A 322 36.28 8.47 17.31
C ASN A 322 34.81 8.54 17.73
N LEU A 323 33.96 9.02 16.84
CA LEU A 323 32.57 8.58 16.74
C LEU A 323 32.50 7.50 15.66
N PRO A 324 31.76 6.39 15.85
CA PRO A 324 31.73 5.29 14.90
C PRO A 324 31.14 5.79 13.57
N LYS A 325 32.05 5.99 12.60
CA LYS A 325 31.71 6.14 11.18
C LYS A 325 30.96 4.86 10.81
N ARG A 326 29.68 4.93 10.41
CA ARG A 326 28.97 3.76 9.87
C ARG A 326 29.82 3.24 8.72
N SER A 327 30.50 2.12 8.95
CA SER A 327 31.26 1.42 7.92
C SER A 327 30.27 1.00 6.84
N LEU A 328 30.60 1.31 5.59
CA LEU A 328 29.99 0.62 4.46
C LEU A 328 30.18 -0.88 4.69
N LEU A 329 29.15 -1.69 4.42
CA LEU A 329 29.26 -3.13 4.62
C LEU A 329 30.32 -3.68 3.67
N THR A 330 31.12 -4.62 4.16
CA THR A 330 32.03 -5.35 3.28
C THR A 330 31.23 -6.22 2.32
N ASP A 331 31.83 -6.58 1.20
CA ASP A 331 31.15 -7.43 0.23
C ASP A 331 30.78 -8.80 0.82
N GLU A 332 31.58 -9.29 1.77
CA GLU A 332 31.29 -10.47 2.59
C GLU A 332 30.03 -10.31 3.44
N GLN A 333 29.88 -9.18 4.14
CA GLN A 333 28.70 -8.91 4.97
C GLN A 333 27.42 -8.85 4.13
N LEU A 334 27.53 -8.34 2.90
CA LEU A 334 26.42 -8.34 1.95
C LEU A 334 26.13 -9.73 1.37
N ASP A 335 27.15 -10.56 1.13
CA ASP A 335 26.99 -11.95 0.69
C ASP A 335 26.29 -12.80 1.77
N VAL A 336 26.71 -12.66 3.03
CA VAL A 336 26.06 -13.32 4.18
C VAL A 336 24.61 -12.88 4.30
N ALA A 337 24.34 -11.58 4.24
CA ALA A 337 22.98 -11.05 4.31
C ALA A 337 22.09 -11.56 3.15
N GLU A 338 22.64 -11.68 1.94
CA GLU A 338 21.91 -12.22 0.79
C GLU A 338 21.61 -13.71 0.94
N LEU A 339 22.59 -14.50 1.41
CA LEU A 339 22.42 -15.93 1.66
C LEU A 339 21.40 -16.21 2.76
N GLU A 340 21.43 -15.45 3.86
CA GLU A 340 20.43 -15.55 4.92
C GLU A 340 19.04 -15.14 4.45
N ALA A 341 18.93 -14.07 3.65
CA ALA A 341 17.65 -13.66 3.04
C ALA A 341 17.07 -14.78 2.17
N ARG A 342 17.89 -15.37 1.29
CA ARG A 342 17.49 -16.51 0.44
C ARG A 342 17.06 -17.72 1.27
N LEU A 343 17.77 -18.01 2.37
CA LEU A 343 17.42 -19.11 3.27
C LEU A 343 16.07 -18.88 3.97
N VAL A 344 15.77 -17.66 4.41
CA VAL A 344 14.47 -17.32 4.99
C VAL A 344 13.36 -17.46 3.95
N LEU A 345 13.56 -16.97 2.72
CA LEU A 345 12.59 -17.12 1.64
C LEU A 345 12.34 -18.60 1.31
N ASN A 346 13.40 -19.41 1.22
CA ASN A 346 13.30 -20.85 0.99
C ASN A 346 12.55 -21.57 2.11
N LYS A 347 12.85 -21.29 3.39
CA LYS A 347 12.14 -21.88 4.54
C LYS A 347 10.65 -21.53 4.57
N LEU A 348 10.29 -20.38 4.03
CA LEU A 348 8.91 -19.93 3.94
C LEU A 348 8.26 -20.35 2.61
N ASN A 349 8.94 -21.08 1.72
CA ASN A 349 8.50 -21.43 0.36
C ASN A 349 8.11 -20.22 -0.51
N ALA A 350 8.79 -19.10 -0.29
CA ALA A 350 8.54 -17.82 -0.97
C ALA A 350 9.38 -17.64 -2.25
N ASP A 351 10.45 -18.43 -2.38
CA ASP A 351 11.26 -18.58 -3.59
C ASP A 351 10.55 -19.38 -4.70
N ALA A 352 9.54 -20.16 -4.32
CA ALA A 352 8.87 -21.12 -5.19
C ALA A 352 7.69 -20.53 -5.96
N ASN A 353 6.81 -19.79 -5.27
CA ASN A 353 5.46 -19.50 -5.73
C ASN A 353 5.15 -18.00 -5.84
N GLU A 354 6.12 -17.14 -5.51
CA GLU A 354 5.89 -15.70 -5.35
C GLU A 354 6.88 -14.90 -6.20
N GLN A 355 6.45 -13.70 -6.64
CA GLN A 355 7.28 -12.79 -7.40
C GLN A 355 8.13 -11.96 -6.43
N ILE A 356 9.21 -12.55 -5.93
CA ILE A 356 10.16 -11.91 -5.02
C ILE A 356 11.51 -11.75 -5.70
N GLU A 357 12.01 -10.52 -5.73
CA GLU A 357 13.30 -10.11 -6.28
C GLU A 357 14.24 -9.67 -5.16
N ILE A 358 15.52 -10.06 -5.24
CA ILE A 358 16.55 -9.67 -4.28
C ILE A 358 17.53 -8.72 -4.98
N LYS A 359 17.64 -7.48 -4.48
CA LYS A 359 18.52 -6.44 -5.00
C LYS A 359 19.58 -6.05 -3.96
N ARG A 360 20.85 -6.08 -4.35
CA ARG A 360 21.95 -5.64 -3.48
C ARG A 360 22.21 -4.14 -3.63
N SER A 361 22.34 -3.44 -2.52
CA SER A 361 22.89 -2.09 -2.44
C SER A 361 24.24 -2.10 -1.70
N ARG A 362 24.95 -0.98 -1.67
CA ARG A 362 26.24 -0.87 -0.96
C ARG A 362 26.12 -1.00 0.57
N ASN A 363 24.90 -0.87 1.12
CA ASN A 363 24.65 -0.80 2.56
C ASN A 363 23.61 -1.81 3.07
N ALA A 364 22.93 -2.54 2.18
CA ALA A 364 21.87 -3.48 2.53
C ALA A 364 21.46 -4.36 1.34
N VAL A 365 20.84 -5.50 1.63
CA VAL A 365 20.14 -6.35 0.67
C VAL A 365 18.64 -6.04 0.74
N HIS A 366 18.06 -5.59 -0.38
CA HIS A 366 16.64 -5.29 -0.51
C HIS A 366 15.90 -6.51 -1.04
N VAL A 367 14.80 -6.89 -0.39
CA VAL A 367 13.93 -7.98 -0.83
C VAL A 367 12.58 -7.39 -1.20
N GLU A 368 12.31 -7.30 -2.49
CA GLU A 368 11.11 -6.68 -3.05
C GLU A 368 10.18 -7.76 -3.59
N GLY A 369 8.86 -7.63 -3.43
CA GLY A 369 7.97 -8.60 -4.06
C GLY A 369 6.49 -8.34 -3.82
N ILE A 370 5.65 -9.10 -4.54
CA ILE A 370 4.20 -9.05 -4.42
C ILE A 370 3.69 -10.43 -4.00
N VAL A 371 2.82 -10.46 -2.99
CA VAL A 371 2.20 -11.68 -2.47
C VAL A 371 0.68 -11.56 -2.46
N ASP A 372 -0.03 -12.70 -2.44
CA ASP A 372 -1.48 -12.69 -2.59
C ASP A 372 -2.23 -12.14 -1.38
N THR A 373 -1.76 -12.43 -0.16
CA THR A 373 -2.47 -12.07 1.09
C THR A 373 -1.63 -11.22 2.05
N THR A 374 -2.32 -10.49 2.92
CA THR A 374 -1.70 -9.63 3.95
C THR A 374 -1.06 -10.46 5.07
N GLU A 375 -1.62 -11.62 5.42
CA GLU A 375 -1.01 -12.55 6.37
C GLU A 375 0.32 -13.08 5.82
N ARG A 376 0.35 -13.39 4.52
CA ARG A 376 1.56 -13.85 3.84
C ARG A 376 2.64 -12.77 3.81
N GLN A 377 2.25 -11.53 3.52
CA GLN A 377 3.12 -10.35 3.60
C GLN A 377 3.72 -10.18 5.00
N HIS A 378 2.90 -10.31 6.06
CA HIS A 378 3.37 -10.19 7.43
C HIS A 378 4.37 -11.30 7.80
N ALA A 379 4.08 -12.55 7.45
CA ALA A 379 4.97 -13.69 7.73
C ALA A 379 6.36 -13.51 7.10
N LEU A 380 6.43 -13.06 5.85
CA LEU A 380 7.69 -12.81 5.15
C LEU A 380 8.45 -11.62 5.72
N ASN A 381 7.76 -10.51 6.01
CA ASN A 381 8.37 -9.35 6.64
C ASN A 381 8.94 -9.68 8.02
N LEU A 382 8.24 -10.50 8.81
CA LEU A 382 8.70 -10.90 10.14
C LEU A 382 9.94 -11.80 10.08
N GLY A 383 10.02 -12.71 9.12
CA GLY A 383 11.20 -13.54 8.89
C GLY A 383 12.40 -12.73 8.40
N LEU A 384 12.19 -11.86 7.41
CA LEU A 384 13.27 -11.10 6.75
C LEU A 384 13.85 -9.99 7.64
N ARG A 385 13.05 -9.38 8.52
CA ARG A 385 13.53 -8.36 9.47
C ARG A 385 14.49 -8.88 10.53
N GLN A 386 14.54 -10.20 10.73
CA GLN A 386 15.47 -10.83 11.67
C GLN A 386 16.87 -10.98 11.09
N VAL A 387 17.01 -10.86 9.77
CA VAL A 387 18.29 -10.98 9.07
C VAL A 387 19.02 -9.64 9.10
N ALA A 388 20.30 -9.66 9.49
CA ALA A 388 21.11 -8.46 9.53
C ALA A 388 21.28 -7.88 8.12
N HIS A 389 21.20 -6.56 7.99
CA HIS A 389 21.42 -5.84 6.73
C HIS A 389 20.42 -6.14 5.60
N VAL A 390 19.27 -6.73 5.92
CA VAL A 390 18.17 -6.98 4.97
C VAL A 390 17.04 -5.98 5.18
N VAL A 391 16.52 -5.41 4.08
CA VAL A 391 15.38 -4.49 4.08
C VAL A 391 14.27 -5.07 3.21
N PRO A 392 13.21 -5.65 3.81
CA PRO A 392 12.09 -6.19 3.04
C PRO A 392 11.11 -5.09 2.63
N SER A 393 10.66 -5.17 1.38
CA SER A 393 9.66 -4.32 0.74
C SER A 393 8.66 -5.19 -0.03
N ILE A 394 7.93 -6.03 0.72
CA ILE A 394 6.92 -6.94 0.18
C ILE A 394 5.53 -6.29 0.29
N LEU A 395 4.77 -6.29 -0.80
CA LEU A 395 3.42 -5.75 -0.92
C LEU A 395 2.41 -6.88 -1.09
N SER A 396 1.20 -6.74 -0.56
CA SER A 396 0.10 -7.67 -0.86
C SER A 396 -0.70 -7.23 -2.09
N LEU A 397 -1.37 -8.17 -2.77
CA LEU A 397 -2.23 -7.88 -3.92
C LEU A 397 -3.43 -7.01 -3.52
N GLU A 398 -3.90 -7.14 -2.28
CA GLU A 398 -4.92 -6.27 -1.69
C GLU A 398 -4.42 -4.82 -1.59
N GLU A 399 -3.18 -4.62 -1.13
CA GLU A 399 -2.53 -3.30 -1.04
C GLU A 399 -2.24 -2.72 -2.44
N LEU A 400 -1.85 -3.57 -3.40
CA LEU A 400 -1.64 -3.18 -4.80
C LEU A 400 -2.96 -2.80 -5.50
N ASN A 401 -4.04 -3.55 -5.24
CA ASN A 401 -5.37 -3.27 -5.76
C ASN A 401 -5.96 -2.00 -5.13
N ALA A 402 -5.71 -1.76 -3.84
CA ALA A 402 -6.06 -0.50 -3.18
C ALA A 402 -5.36 0.70 -3.84
N ARG A 403 -4.11 0.53 -4.29
CA ARG A 403 -3.36 1.56 -5.06
C ARG A 403 -3.85 1.70 -6.51
N ARG A 404 -4.23 0.60 -7.18
CA ARG A 404 -4.71 0.58 -8.57
C ARG A 404 -6.11 1.15 -8.74
N ASN A 405 -7.00 0.94 -7.76
CA ASN A 405 -8.36 1.47 -7.79
C ASN A 405 -8.43 3.00 -7.67
N ALA A 406 -7.30 3.69 -7.44
CA ALA A 406 -7.16 5.13 -7.54
C ALA A 406 -6.78 5.65 -8.96
N GLY A 407 -6.54 4.75 -9.93
CA GLY A 407 -6.14 5.11 -11.30
C GLY A 407 -6.74 4.19 -12.35
N SER A 408 -7.97 4.50 -12.79
CA SER A 408 -8.69 4.05 -14.00
C SER A 408 -8.62 2.58 -14.44
N GLY A 409 -9.83 2.02 -14.60
CA GLY A 409 -10.26 1.42 -15.87
C GLY A 409 -9.83 -0.02 -16.12
N THR A 410 -10.73 -0.95 -15.81
CA THR A 410 -10.69 -2.36 -16.18
C THR A 410 -10.57 -2.55 -17.70
N ALA A 411 -9.48 -3.18 -18.16
CA ALA A 411 -9.43 -3.82 -19.46
C ALA A 411 -9.67 -5.32 -19.26
N SER A 412 -10.83 -5.80 -19.71
CA SER A 412 -11.15 -7.22 -19.81
C SER A 412 -10.38 -7.79 -21.01
N ILE A 413 -9.52 -8.78 -20.73
CA ILE A 413 -8.88 -9.60 -21.75
C ILE A 413 -9.93 -10.60 -22.26
N ARG A 414 -10.22 -10.56 -23.56
CA ARG A 414 -11.02 -11.58 -24.24
C ARG A 414 -10.11 -12.74 -24.62
N GLU A 415 -10.38 -13.89 -24.03
CA GLU A 415 -9.82 -15.17 -24.41
C GLU A 415 -10.38 -15.57 -25.78
N SER A 416 -9.49 -15.79 -26.75
CA SER A 416 -9.86 -16.27 -28.08
C SER A 416 -9.66 -17.78 -28.11
N ALA A 417 -10.76 -18.54 -28.21
CA ALA A 417 -10.70 -19.97 -28.46
C ALA A 417 -10.31 -20.21 -29.92
N VAL A 418 -9.07 -20.68 -30.13
CA VAL A 418 -8.62 -21.26 -31.40
C VAL A 418 -8.95 -22.75 -31.35
N ALA A 419 -9.57 -23.28 -32.40
CA ALA A 419 -9.85 -24.71 -32.51
C ALA A 419 -8.53 -25.49 -32.56
N ALA A 420 -8.26 -26.29 -31.53
CA ALA A 420 -7.04 -27.06 -31.36
C ALA A 420 -7.18 -28.46 -32.01
N GLN A 421 -6.12 -28.91 -32.68
CA GLN A 421 -5.90 -30.32 -33.01
C GLN A 421 -5.48 -31.09 -31.74
N PRO A 422 -5.66 -32.43 -31.66
CA PRO A 422 -5.34 -33.16 -30.44
C PRO A 422 -3.82 -33.16 -30.17
N ALA A 423 -3.43 -32.95 -28.92
CA ALA A 423 -2.03 -33.03 -28.49
C ALA A 423 -1.52 -34.49 -28.51
N PRO A 424 -0.20 -34.77 -28.60
CA PRO A 424 0.33 -36.13 -28.59
C PRO A 424 -0.11 -36.96 -27.37
N LEU A 425 -0.20 -36.35 -26.19
CA LEU A 425 -0.73 -36.99 -25.00
C LEU A 425 -2.24 -37.32 -25.12
N GLU A 426 -3.00 -36.46 -25.78
CA GLU A 426 -4.44 -36.66 -26.02
C GLU A 426 -4.68 -37.83 -26.98
N GLU A 427 -3.86 -37.94 -28.04
CA GLU A 427 -3.85 -39.09 -28.95
C GLU A 427 -3.54 -40.39 -28.20
N PHE A 428 -2.51 -40.40 -27.35
CA PHE A 428 -2.18 -41.57 -26.53
C PHE A 428 -3.30 -41.98 -25.55
N PHE A 429 -3.95 -41.02 -24.88
CA PHE A 429 -5.03 -41.31 -23.96
C PHE A 429 -6.29 -41.80 -24.69
N HIS A 430 -6.55 -41.27 -25.89
CA HIS A 430 -7.62 -41.73 -26.76
C HIS A 430 -7.38 -43.18 -27.24
N GLU A 431 -6.16 -43.50 -27.69
CA GLU A 431 -5.77 -44.86 -28.11
C GLU A 431 -5.86 -45.89 -26.97
N ASN A 432 -5.53 -45.48 -25.74
CA ASN A 432 -5.54 -46.34 -24.57
C ASN A 432 -6.86 -46.34 -23.78
N SER A 433 -7.93 -45.73 -24.32
CA SER A 433 -9.26 -45.66 -23.68
C SER A 433 -9.24 -45.08 -22.25
N LYS A 434 -8.35 -44.13 -21.97
CA LYS A 434 -8.24 -43.45 -20.66
C LYS A 434 -9.13 -42.21 -20.62
N SER A 435 -9.53 -41.77 -19.42
CA SER A 435 -10.47 -40.64 -19.29
C SER A 435 -9.82 -39.28 -19.56
N SER A 436 -10.61 -38.34 -20.07
CA SER A 436 -10.18 -36.95 -20.29
C SER A 436 -9.80 -36.23 -18.98
N GLU A 437 -10.42 -36.61 -17.86
CA GLU A 437 -10.09 -36.10 -16.52
C GLU A 437 -8.71 -36.58 -16.05
N GLU A 438 -8.37 -37.86 -16.28
CA GLU A 438 -7.03 -38.39 -15.99
C GLU A 438 -5.96 -37.72 -16.86
N MET A 439 -6.25 -37.48 -18.14
CA MET A 439 -5.34 -36.75 -19.04
C MET A 439 -5.07 -35.34 -18.51
N GLY A 440 -6.12 -34.60 -18.12
CA GLY A 440 -5.97 -33.26 -17.55
C GLY A 440 -5.13 -33.26 -16.26
N ARG A 441 -5.35 -34.24 -15.39
CA ARG A 441 -4.56 -34.41 -14.16
C ARG A 441 -3.08 -34.68 -14.46
N VAL A 442 -2.78 -35.61 -15.36
CA VAL A 442 -1.40 -36.00 -15.72
C VAL A 442 -0.68 -34.85 -16.42
N SER A 443 -1.35 -34.18 -17.36
CA SER A 443 -0.83 -33.01 -18.05
C SER A 443 -0.42 -31.91 -17.06
N ASN A 444 -1.32 -31.56 -16.13
CA ASN A 444 -1.03 -30.56 -15.10
C ASN A 444 0.13 -31.00 -14.20
N GLN A 445 0.17 -32.27 -13.77
CA GLN A 445 1.24 -32.78 -12.92
C GLN A 445 2.61 -32.75 -13.60
N LEU A 446 2.70 -33.20 -14.86
CA LEU A 446 3.95 -33.18 -15.65
C LEU A 446 4.42 -31.73 -15.87
N LEU A 447 3.51 -30.82 -16.22
CA LEU A 447 3.86 -29.41 -16.39
C LEU A 447 4.35 -28.79 -15.08
N SER A 448 3.67 -29.04 -13.95
CA SER A 448 4.10 -28.52 -12.65
C SER A 448 5.46 -29.05 -12.23
N LEU A 449 5.71 -30.36 -12.37
CA LEU A 449 6.99 -30.98 -12.00
C LEU A 449 8.14 -30.52 -12.90
N SER A 450 7.91 -30.39 -14.21
CA SER A 450 8.95 -29.91 -15.12
C SER A 450 9.34 -28.46 -14.84
N LEU A 451 8.39 -27.60 -14.47
CA LEU A 451 8.66 -26.23 -14.03
C LEU A 451 9.41 -26.20 -12.69
N GLU A 452 9.07 -27.08 -11.76
CA GLU A 452 9.80 -27.23 -10.49
C GLU A 452 11.24 -27.66 -10.74
N ILE A 453 11.47 -28.67 -11.58
CA ILE A 453 12.81 -29.13 -11.99
C ILE A 453 13.63 -27.99 -12.61
N GLN A 454 13.01 -27.17 -13.47
CA GLN A 454 13.67 -26.00 -14.04
C GLN A 454 14.04 -24.96 -12.98
N ARG A 455 13.12 -24.66 -12.07
CA ARG A 455 13.34 -23.69 -10.99
C ARG A 455 14.48 -24.11 -10.07
N GLU A 456 14.43 -25.33 -9.55
CA GLU A 456 15.46 -25.84 -8.63
C GLU A 456 16.82 -25.97 -9.33
N GLY A 457 16.84 -26.40 -10.60
CA GLY A 457 18.08 -26.45 -11.39
C GLY A 457 18.72 -25.07 -11.62
N ASN A 458 17.89 -24.04 -11.84
CA ASN A 458 18.37 -22.66 -11.96
C ASN A 458 18.86 -22.10 -10.63
N ALA A 459 18.16 -22.38 -9.53
CA ALA A 459 18.55 -21.95 -8.19
C ALA A 459 19.93 -22.53 -7.80
N LEU A 460 20.15 -23.82 -8.02
CA LEU A 460 21.44 -24.47 -7.78
C LEU A 460 22.56 -23.87 -8.64
N THR A 461 22.28 -23.65 -9.93
CA THR A 461 23.26 -23.06 -10.85
C THR A 461 23.62 -21.64 -10.42
N GLU A 462 22.64 -20.82 -10.02
CA GLU A 462 22.87 -19.45 -9.56
C GLU A 462 23.63 -19.38 -8.24
N LEU A 463 23.25 -20.20 -7.26
CA LEU A 463 23.96 -20.28 -5.97
C LEU A 463 25.41 -20.70 -6.16
N ASN A 464 25.65 -21.71 -7.00
CA ASN A 464 26.99 -22.15 -7.31
C ASN A 464 27.75 -21.05 -8.07
N ARG A 465 27.20 -20.51 -9.16
CA ARG A 465 27.86 -19.44 -9.94
C ARG A 465 28.22 -18.22 -9.10
N ARG A 466 27.37 -17.85 -8.13
CA ARG A 466 27.51 -16.61 -7.37
C ARG A 466 28.36 -16.74 -6.10
N PHE A 467 28.36 -17.90 -5.45
CA PHE A 467 29.03 -18.08 -4.16
C PHE A 467 30.09 -19.21 -4.16
N HIS A 468 30.28 -19.92 -5.26
CA HIS A 468 31.31 -20.97 -5.36
C HIS A 468 32.71 -20.36 -5.34
N GLY A 469 33.55 -20.87 -4.43
CA GLY A 469 34.95 -20.45 -4.30
C GLY A 469 35.17 -19.18 -3.46
N ASN A 470 34.14 -18.62 -2.82
CA ASN A 470 34.34 -17.57 -1.82
C ASN A 470 34.86 -18.19 -0.51
N ASP A 471 36.16 -18.45 -0.45
CA ASP A 471 36.90 -18.77 0.79
C ASP A 471 36.76 -17.67 1.86
N GLU A 472 36.31 -16.49 1.43
CA GLU A 472 36.04 -15.30 2.25
C GLU A 472 34.65 -15.30 2.91
N LEU A 473 33.80 -16.32 2.76
CA LEU A 473 32.53 -16.38 3.49
C LEU A 473 32.76 -16.70 4.98
N ASP A 474 32.20 -15.90 5.88
CA ASP A 474 32.07 -16.22 7.31
C ASP A 474 31.36 -17.59 7.54
N PRO A 475 31.59 -18.30 8.66
CA PRO A 475 30.97 -19.60 8.93
C PRO A 475 29.43 -19.58 8.85
N LEU A 476 28.81 -18.44 9.17
CA LEU A 476 27.37 -18.27 9.02
C LEU A 476 26.94 -18.34 7.55
N GLY A 477 27.59 -17.58 6.67
CA GLY A 477 27.32 -17.58 5.23
C GLY A 477 27.54 -18.96 4.61
N ARG A 478 28.62 -19.65 5.02
CA ARG A 478 28.88 -21.04 4.60
C ARG A 478 27.75 -21.99 5.02
N SER A 479 27.29 -21.90 6.26
CA SER A 479 26.18 -22.73 6.74
C SER A 479 24.88 -22.47 5.95
N ALA A 480 24.56 -21.20 5.69
CA ALA A 480 23.39 -20.83 4.90
C ALA A 480 23.47 -21.34 3.46
N LEU A 481 24.63 -21.20 2.81
CA LEU A 481 24.87 -21.72 1.46
C LEU A 481 24.73 -23.25 1.42
N THR A 482 25.34 -23.97 2.36
CA THR A 482 25.19 -25.44 2.44
C THR A 482 23.73 -25.85 2.62
N GLN A 483 22.98 -25.20 3.53
CA GLN A 483 21.56 -25.49 3.71
C GLN A 483 20.74 -25.26 2.44
N LEU A 484 20.96 -24.13 1.74
CA LEU A 484 20.29 -23.84 0.48
C LEU A 484 20.61 -24.87 -0.60
N LEU A 485 21.89 -25.21 -0.80
CA LEU A 485 22.32 -26.22 -1.76
C LEU A 485 21.73 -27.60 -1.44
N THR A 486 21.71 -28.00 -0.17
CA THR A 486 21.10 -29.27 0.26
C THR A 486 19.59 -29.26 0.03
N ASN A 487 18.89 -28.18 0.37
CA ASN A 487 17.45 -28.08 0.20
C ASN A 487 17.05 -28.13 -1.29
N HIS A 488 17.60 -27.25 -2.13
CA HIS A 488 17.29 -27.22 -3.57
C HIS A 488 17.67 -28.53 -4.27
N SER A 489 18.80 -29.15 -3.90
CA SER A 489 19.17 -30.46 -4.47
C SER A 489 18.22 -31.58 -4.06
N SER A 490 17.67 -31.53 -2.84
CA SER A 490 16.68 -32.51 -2.37
C SER A 490 15.33 -32.36 -3.08
N LEU A 491 14.86 -31.12 -3.26
CA LEU A 491 13.64 -30.79 -3.99
C LEU A 491 13.75 -31.20 -5.46
N LEU A 492 14.87 -30.86 -6.11
CA LEU A 492 15.12 -31.26 -7.50
C LEU A 492 15.08 -32.80 -7.66
N ARG A 493 15.73 -33.54 -6.76
CA ARG A 493 15.71 -35.01 -6.80
C ARG A 493 14.31 -35.58 -6.57
N ALA A 494 13.53 -35.00 -5.67
CA ALA A 494 12.16 -35.41 -5.43
C ALA A 494 11.26 -35.16 -6.64
N ALA A 495 11.40 -34.00 -7.29
CA ALA A 495 10.64 -33.64 -8.48
C ALA A 495 11.00 -34.54 -9.68
N VAL A 496 12.31 -34.77 -9.93
CA VAL A 496 12.79 -35.69 -10.98
C VAL A 496 12.24 -37.10 -10.77
N ARG A 497 12.29 -37.63 -9.53
CA ARG A 497 11.74 -38.95 -9.21
C ARG A 497 10.24 -39.03 -9.48
N SER A 498 9.49 -38.02 -9.03
CA SER A 498 8.04 -37.96 -9.20
C SER A 498 7.65 -37.93 -10.67
N GLU A 499 8.40 -37.21 -11.51
CA GLU A 499 8.14 -37.16 -12.95
C GLU A 499 8.43 -38.52 -13.63
N ILE A 500 9.53 -39.19 -13.26
CA ILE A 500 9.84 -40.55 -13.73
C ILE A 500 8.72 -41.53 -13.36
N GLU A 501 8.24 -41.48 -12.10
CA GLU A 501 7.15 -42.33 -11.63
C GLU A 501 5.85 -42.12 -12.43
N ILE A 502 5.53 -40.87 -12.79
CA ILE A 502 4.38 -40.56 -13.66
C ILE A 502 4.59 -41.19 -15.04
N LEU A 503 5.74 -40.94 -15.68
CA LEU A 503 6.03 -41.49 -17.02
C LEU A 503 5.94 -43.03 -17.06
N GLN A 504 6.38 -43.71 -15.99
CA GLN A 504 6.30 -45.16 -15.83
C GLN A 504 4.87 -45.64 -15.55
N SER A 505 4.14 -44.98 -14.64
CA SER A 505 2.78 -45.39 -14.26
C SER A 505 1.77 -45.34 -15.41
N PHE A 506 2.00 -44.46 -16.39
CA PHE A 506 1.17 -44.36 -17.58
C PHE A 506 1.70 -45.18 -18.77
N SER A 507 2.77 -45.94 -18.58
CA SER A 507 3.45 -46.74 -19.62
C SER A 507 3.83 -45.92 -20.86
N LEU A 508 4.16 -44.63 -20.64
CA LEU A 508 4.58 -43.73 -21.71
C LEU A 508 5.99 -44.07 -22.20
N VAL A 509 6.80 -44.73 -21.36
CA VAL A 509 8.13 -45.22 -21.72
C VAL A 509 8.08 -46.74 -21.91
N PRO A 510 8.47 -47.28 -23.07
CA PRO A 510 8.58 -48.73 -23.27
C PRO A 510 9.65 -49.32 -22.34
N GLU A 511 9.37 -50.46 -21.70
CA GLU A 511 10.29 -51.17 -20.78
C GLU A 511 11.66 -51.52 -21.41
N GLN A 512 11.80 -51.44 -22.73
CA GLN A 512 13.03 -51.79 -23.46
C GLN A 512 13.90 -50.59 -23.87
N SER A 513 13.51 -49.34 -23.60
CA SER A 513 14.24 -48.16 -24.09
C SER A 513 15.39 -47.68 -23.21
N THR A 514 15.72 -48.37 -22.13
CA THR A 514 16.85 -48.02 -21.23
C THR A 514 18.20 -48.53 -21.72
N GLU A 515 18.25 -49.40 -22.72
CA GLU A 515 19.49 -50.01 -23.21
C GLU A 515 19.54 -50.01 -24.75
N ASP A 516 19.79 -48.85 -25.36
CA ASP A 516 20.45 -48.84 -26.67
C ASP A 516 21.62 -47.86 -26.62
N GLY A 517 22.82 -48.45 -26.64
CA GLY A 517 24.12 -47.81 -26.56
C GLY A 517 24.46 -46.99 -27.81
N HIS A 518 23.68 -45.95 -28.08
CA HIS A 518 24.15 -44.82 -28.88
C HIS A 518 24.74 -43.79 -27.92
N THR A 519 26.08 -43.73 -27.95
CA THR A 519 26.93 -42.65 -27.43
C THR A 519 26.17 -41.44 -26.91
N ILE A 520 26.04 -41.35 -25.58
CA ILE A 520 25.65 -40.11 -24.90
C ILE A 520 26.82 -39.14 -25.08
N THR A 521 26.91 -38.53 -26.27
CA THR A 521 27.75 -37.38 -26.50
C THR A 521 26.98 -36.16 -26.00
N SER A 522 26.92 -35.98 -24.69
CA SER A 522 26.67 -34.67 -24.08
C SER A 522 27.23 -34.67 -22.66
N ALA A 523 28.55 -34.65 -22.57
CA ALA A 523 29.29 -34.40 -21.33
C ALA A 523 29.41 -32.89 -21.02
N ALA A 524 28.55 -32.04 -21.60
CA ALA A 524 28.70 -30.58 -21.50
C ALA A 524 27.39 -29.80 -21.29
N ALA A 525 26.23 -30.47 -21.31
CA ALA A 525 24.97 -29.79 -21.04
C ALA A 525 24.76 -29.69 -19.52
N GLY A 526 24.93 -28.49 -18.98
CA GLY A 526 24.77 -28.21 -17.55
C GLY A 526 23.31 -28.36 -17.09
N LEU A 527 23.12 -28.38 -15.76
CA LEU A 527 21.83 -28.56 -15.09
C LEU A 527 20.67 -27.73 -15.69
N THR A 528 20.92 -26.46 -16.00
CA THR A 528 19.94 -25.55 -16.63
C THR A 528 19.54 -25.95 -18.05
N GLU A 529 20.47 -26.48 -18.84
CA GLU A 529 20.19 -26.91 -20.22
C GLU A 529 19.29 -28.15 -20.20
N GLN A 530 19.59 -29.11 -19.34
CA GLN A 530 18.78 -30.32 -19.18
C GLN A 530 17.40 -30.02 -18.61
N SER A 531 17.29 -29.13 -17.63
CA SER A 531 16.00 -28.75 -17.06
C SER A 531 15.12 -27.98 -18.06
N THR A 532 15.71 -27.09 -18.85
CA THR A 532 15.02 -26.37 -19.95
C THR A 532 14.57 -27.33 -21.03
N ARG A 533 15.41 -28.31 -21.39
CA ARG A 533 15.05 -29.38 -22.32
C ARG A 533 13.85 -30.19 -21.80
N ASN A 534 13.83 -30.54 -20.52
CA ASN A 534 12.69 -31.25 -19.93
C ASN A 534 11.37 -30.48 -20.07
N VAL A 535 11.38 -29.16 -19.78
CA VAL A 535 10.19 -28.30 -19.95
C VAL A 535 9.74 -28.23 -21.41
N SER A 536 10.67 -28.14 -22.37
CA SER A 536 10.31 -28.14 -23.79
C SER A 536 9.62 -29.44 -24.22
N LEU A 537 10.13 -30.59 -23.77
CA LEU A 537 9.54 -31.89 -24.07
C LEU A 537 8.17 -32.07 -23.40
N CYS A 538 8.02 -31.61 -22.14
CA CYS A 538 6.73 -31.55 -21.46
C CYS A 538 5.71 -30.72 -22.22
N ARG A 539 6.09 -29.53 -22.68
CA ARG A 539 5.21 -28.66 -23.48
C ARG A 539 4.84 -29.32 -24.81
N GLU A 540 5.78 -29.98 -25.47
CA GLU A 540 5.49 -30.71 -26.71
C GLU A 540 4.54 -31.88 -26.49
N LEU A 541 4.67 -32.59 -25.37
CA LEU A 541 3.76 -33.67 -25.00
C LEU A 541 2.32 -33.17 -24.77
N ILE A 542 2.18 -31.98 -24.18
CA ILE A 542 0.90 -31.43 -23.69
C ILE A 542 0.22 -30.47 -24.68
N SER A 543 0.98 -29.74 -25.48
CA SER A 543 0.45 -28.69 -26.35
C SER A 543 0.02 -29.21 -27.73
N SER A 544 -1.02 -28.58 -28.27
CA SER A 544 -1.56 -28.82 -29.61
C SER A 544 -0.93 -27.92 -30.69
N SER A 545 0.05 -27.08 -30.32
CA SER A 545 0.56 -26.05 -31.22
C SER A 545 1.74 -26.57 -32.04
N GLU A 546 1.48 -26.68 -33.34
CA GLU A 546 2.35 -27.25 -34.37
C GLU A 546 2.42 -28.78 -34.29
N SER A 547 2.09 -29.41 -35.42
CA SER A 547 2.18 -30.85 -35.63
C SER A 547 3.57 -31.37 -35.22
N SER A 548 3.73 -31.82 -33.98
CA SER A 548 4.91 -32.60 -33.63
C SER A 548 4.78 -33.93 -34.39
N PRO A 549 5.74 -34.28 -35.26
CA PRO A 549 5.72 -35.57 -35.94
C PRO A 549 6.02 -36.74 -34.97
N ARG A 550 6.23 -36.46 -33.68
CA ARG A 550 6.69 -37.42 -32.67
C ARG A 550 5.53 -37.93 -31.83
N THR A 551 5.51 -39.25 -31.62
CA THR A 551 4.53 -39.89 -30.74
C THR A 551 4.79 -39.54 -29.27
N ALA A 552 3.74 -39.60 -28.43
CA ALA A 552 3.86 -39.39 -26.99
C ALA A 552 4.96 -40.27 -26.35
N GLN A 553 5.10 -41.51 -26.82
CA GLN A 553 6.10 -42.45 -26.32
C GLN A 553 7.53 -42.05 -26.72
N SER A 554 7.71 -41.50 -27.93
CA SER A 554 9.02 -40.98 -28.35
C SER A 554 9.44 -39.78 -27.51
N ILE A 555 8.51 -38.86 -27.24
CA ILE A 555 8.75 -37.67 -26.41
C ILE A 555 9.05 -38.10 -24.97
N ALA A 556 8.25 -39.01 -24.40
CA ALA A 556 8.44 -39.54 -23.05
C ALA A 556 9.76 -40.29 -22.88
N SER A 557 10.23 -41.02 -23.91
CA SER A 557 11.54 -41.68 -23.89
C SER A 557 12.69 -40.65 -23.84
N GLU A 558 12.60 -39.56 -24.61
CA GLU A 558 13.57 -38.46 -24.53
C GLU A 558 13.52 -37.75 -23.17
N MET A 559 12.33 -37.53 -22.61
CA MET A 559 12.17 -36.98 -21.26
C MET A 559 12.84 -37.86 -20.21
N ALA A 560 12.61 -39.18 -20.25
CA ALA A 560 13.23 -40.13 -19.33
C ALA A 560 14.76 -40.10 -19.41
N LYS A 561 15.33 -39.95 -20.62
CA LYS A 561 16.78 -39.77 -20.81
C LYS A 561 17.28 -38.46 -20.17
N THR A 562 16.58 -37.34 -20.39
CA THR A 562 16.90 -36.06 -19.78
C THR A 562 16.82 -36.11 -18.25
N LEU A 563 15.77 -36.72 -17.69
CA LEU A 563 15.61 -36.93 -16.25
C LEU A 563 16.72 -37.81 -15.67
N HIS A 564 17.13 -38.85 -16.41
CA HIS A 564 18.26 -39.69 -16.01
C HIS A 564 19.60 -38.91 -16.03
N LEU A 565 19.82 -38.04 -17.02
CA LEU A 565 20.99 -37.15 -17.03
C LEU A 565 20.96 -36.16 -15.86
N LEU A 566 19.80 -35.55 -15.57
CA LEU A 566 19.61 -34.65 -14.42
C LEU A 566 19.94 -35.35 -13.09
N SER A 567 19.46 -36.57 -12.89
CA SER A 567 19.73 -37.32 -11.65
C SER A 567 21.20 -37.72 -11.46
N ARG A 568 22.01 -37.69 -12.52
CA ARG A 568 23.45 -38.02 -12.49
C ARG A 568 24.36 -36.79 -12.61
N ASP A 569 23.80 -35.59 -12.52
CA ASP A 569 24.60 -34.37 -12.61
C ASP A 569 25.62 -34.30 -11.45
N PRO A 570 26.90 -33.96 -11.74
CA PRO A 570 27.96 -33.95 -10.73
C PRO A 570 27.69 -32.96 -9.59
N VAL A 571 26.94 -31.88 -9.82
CA VAL A 571 26.56 -30.93 -8.76
C VAL A 571 25.65 -31.60 -7.73
N LEU A 572 24.75 -32.49 -8.18
CA LEU A 572 23.87 -33.24 -7.29
C LEU A 572 24.61 -34.36 -6.57
N LEU A 573 25.55 -35.03 -7.24
CA LEU A 573 26.36 -36.10 -6.65
C LEU A 573 27.36 -35.56 -5.62
N ALA A 574 27.93 -34.37 -5.84
CA ALA A 574 28.88 -33.74 -4.91
C ALA A 574 28.23 -33.30 -3.59
N LEU A 575 26.90 -33.14 -3.57
CA LEU A 575 26.12 -32.73 -2.40
C LEU A 575 25.46 -33.91 -1.69
N GLU A 576 25.80 -35.15 -2.04
CA GLU A 576 25.36 -36.31 -1.27
C GLU A 576 25.96 -36.25 0.14
N PRO A 577 25.15 -36.33 1.19
CA PRO A 577 25.70 -36.59 2.52
C PRO A 577 26.40 -37.95 2.41
N ASN A 578 27.71 -37.99 2.70
CA ASN A 578 28.45 -39.23 2.88
C ASN A 578 27.71 -40.09 3.92
N SER A 579 26.81 -40.95 3.47
CA SER A 579 26.27 -42.04 4.26
C SER A 579 27.31 -43.16 4.22
N SER A 580 28.47 -42.89 4.80
CA SER A 580 29.53 -43.86 5.04
C SER A 580 29.83 -43.88 6.53
N HIS A 581 29.18 -44.85 7.19
CA HIS A 581 29.44 -45.43 8.52
C HIS A 581 29.18 -44.61 9.79
#